data_AF-A0A957NXX6-F1
#
_entry.id   AF-A0A957NXX6-F1
#
_cell.length_a   1.000
_cell.length_b   1.000
_cell.length_c   1.000
_cell.angle_alpha   90.00
_cell.angle_beta   90.00
_cell.angle_gamma   90.00
#
_symmetry.space_group_name_H-M   'P 1'
#
loop_
_entity.id
_entity.type
_entity.pdbx_description
1 polymer ?
#
loop_
_entity_poly.entity_id
_entity_poly.type
_entity_poly.pdbx_seq_one_letter_code
_entity_poly.pdbx_strand_id
1 'polypeptide(L)'
;MSNFQPDQPTPPVSVALTALNIPHRVFTHAGPVDSLEQAAAERGQQPEQIVRTILFRLGEGEYALVLMAGPAQISWRALRQHMGRSRL
;
A
#
# COMPACT_ATOMS: atom_id res chain seq x y z
N MET A 1 12.59 -2.57 22.70
CA MET A 1 13.92 -2.83 22.10
C MET A 1 13.71 -2.97 20.60
N SER A 2 14.10 -1.96 19.82
CA SER A 2 13.89 -1.95 18.37
C SER A 2 15.02 -2.74 17.70
N ASN A 3 14.70 -3.82 16.99
CA ASN A 3 15.64 -4.56 16.17
C ASN A 3 16.07 -3.66 14.99
N PHE A 4 17.19 -2.95 15.17
CA PHE A 4 17.88 -2.27 14.09
C PHE A 4 18.68 -3.32 13.32
N GLN A 5 18.28 -3.61 12.08
CA GLN A 5 18.99 -4.53 11.18
C GLN A 5 19.83 -3.67 10.22
N PRO A 6 21.16 -3.61 10.37
CA PRO A 6 22.00 -2.61 9.69
C PRO A 6 22.14 -2.76 8.16
N ASP A 7 21.70 -3.89 7.58
CA ASP A 7 21.95 -4.22 6.17
C ASP A 7 20.70 -4.18 5.26
N GLN A 8 19.61 -3.53 5.67
CA GLN A 8 18.45 -3.39 4.79
C GLN A 8 18.68 -2.24 3.79
N PRO A 9 18.61 -2.49 2.46
CA PRO A 9 18.80 -1.44 1.48
C PRO A 9 17.73 -0.37 1.65
N THR A 10 18.14 0.90 1.65
CA THR A 10 17.21 2.03 1.78
C THR A 10 16.23 1.99 0.60
N PRO A 11 14.91 1.89 0.84
CA PRO A 11 13.94 1.86 -0.25
C PRO A 11 14.07 3.13 -1.12
N PRO A 12 14.00 3.06 -2.45
CA PRO A 12 14.12 4.24 -3.32
C PRO A 12 13.15 5.37 -2.96
N VAL A 13 11.94 5.02 -2.50
CA VAL A 13 10.95 6.00 -2.01
C VAL A 13 11.45 6.76 -0.79
N SER A 14 12.20 6.13 0.10
CA SER A 14 12.77 6.76 1.30
C SER A 14 13.80 7.84 0.93
N VAL A 15 14.58 7.61 -0.13
CA VAL A 15 15.52 8.61 -0.69
C VAL A 15 14.75 9.84 -1.17
N ALA A 16 13.69 9.64 -1.96
CA ALA A 16 12.85 10.73 -2.46
C ALA A 16 12.14 11.50 -1.34
N LEU A 17 11.55 10.80 -0.35
CA LEU A 17 10.89 11.43 0.79
C LEU A 17 11.86 12.24 1.65
N THR A 18 13.09 11.73 1.84
CA THR A 18 14.16 12.46 2.56
C THR A 18 14.53 13.74 1.84
N ALA A 19 14.72 13.70 0.51
CA ALA A 19 15.03 14.89 -0.29
C ALA A 19 13.91 15.95 -0.23
N LEU A 20 12.66 15.53 -0.02
CA LEU A 20 11.49 16.39 0.14
C LEU A 20 11.23 16.81 1.60
N ASN A 21 12.07 16.41 2.56
CA ASN A 21 11.87 16.60 4.00
C ASN A 21 10.51 16.06 4.51
N ILE A 22 10.05 14.93 3.96
CA ILE A 22 8.81 14.27 4.38
C ILE A 22 9.17 13.19 5.42
N PRO A 23 8.74 13.34 6.69
CA PRO A 23 8.98 12.33 7.72
C PRO A 23 8.34 11.00 7.36
N HIS A 24 9.11 9.93 7.49
CA HIS A 24 8.63 8.57 7.24
C HIS A 24 9.39 7.57 8.11
N ARG A 25 8.84 6.36 8.22
CA ARG A 25 9.47 5.22 8.89
C ARG A 25 9.37 4.01 7.99
N VAL A 26 10.46 3.26 7.88
CA VAL A 26 10.46 1.96 7.21
C VAL A 26 10.15 0.90 8.27
N PHE A 27 9.21 0.01 7.94
CA PHE A 27 8.86 -1.14 8.76
C PHE A 27 9.00 -2.41 7.92
N THR A 28 9.70 -3.41 8.45
CA THR A 28 9.88 -4.71 7.82
C THR A 28 9.24 -5.77 8.70
N HIS A 29 8.33 -6.56 8.13
CA HIS A 29 7.75 -7.71 8.81
C HIS A 29 8.82 -8.78 9.02
N ALA A 30 8.83 -9.43 10.19
CA ALA A 30 9.83 -10.45 10.51
C ALA A 30 9.59 -11.78 9.77
N GLY A 31 8.37 -11.98 9.26
CA GLY A 31 7.95 -13.19 8.58
C GLY A 31 6.79 -12.93 7.60
N PRO A 32 6.16 -13.99 7.07
CA PRO A 32 4.99 -13.85 6.21
C PRO A 32 3.85 -13.15 6.94
N VAL A 33 3.05 -12.42 6.16
CA VAL A 33 1.88 -11.69 6.63
C VAL A 33 0.65 -12.34 6.02
N ASP A 34 -0.16 -12.97 6.85
CA ASP A 34 -1.31 -13.78 6.41
C ASP A 34 -2.64 -13.03 6.51
N SER A 35 -2.65 -11.86 7.15
CA SER A 35 -3.86 -11.04 7.31
C SER A 35 -3.55 -9.54 7.39
N LEU A 36 -4.56 -8.72 7.09
CA LEU A 36 -4.47 -7.26 7.23
C LEU A 36 -4.31 -6.86 8.70
N GLU A 37 -5.00 -7.57 9.58
CA GLU A 37 -5.01 -7.38 11.02
C GLU A 37 -3.63 -7.64 11.61
N GLN A 38 -2.98 -8.75 11.22
CA GLN A 38 -1.59 -9.02 11.57
C GLN A 38 -0.67 -7.90 11.10
N ALA A 39 -0.79 -7.50 9.82
CA ALA A 39 0.03 -6.46 9.23
C ALA A 39 -0.07 -5.12 9.99
N ALA A 40 -1.28 -4.77 10.43
CA ALA A 40 -1.55 -3.56 11.20
C ALA A 40 -1.00 -3.67 12.62
N ALA A 41 -1.26 -4.78 13.30
CA ALA A 41 -0.81 -5.03 14.67
C ALA A 41 0.72 -4.99 14.78
N GLU A 42 1.44 -5.63 13.86
CA GLU A 42 2.91 -5.62 13.84
C GLU A 42 3.49 -4.21 13.69
N ARG A 43 2.76 -3.30 13.01
CA ARG A 43 3.14 -1.88 12.84
C ARG A 43 2.65 -0.97 13.98
N GLY A 44 1.85 -1.48 14.92
CA GLY A 44 1.18 -0.68 15.95
C GLY A 44 0.08 0.24 15.37
N GLN A 45 -0.61 -0.20 14.32
CA GLN A 45 -1.64 0.54 13.60
C GLN A 45 -2.99 -0.19 13.68
N GLN A 46 -4.08 0.52 13.37
CA GLN A 46 -5.39 -0.07 13.11
C GLN A 46 -5.49 -0.50 11.64
N PRO A 47 -6.27 -1.55 11.30
CA PRO A 47 -6.44 -2.01 9.92
C PRO A 47 -6.83 -0.90 8.93
N GLU A 48 -7.67 0.04 9.35
CA GLU A 48 -8.14 1.19 8.56
C GLU A 48 -7.03 2.17 8.19
N GLN A 49 -5.93 2.18 8.94
CA GLN A 49 -4.77 3.04 8.68
C GLN A 49 -3.82 2.45 7.63
N ILE A 50 -4.06 1.20 7.19
CA ILE A 50 -3.28 0.56 6.16
C ILE A 50 -3.87 0.88 4.80
N VAL A 51 -3.07 1.40 3.87
CA VAL A 51 -3.50 1.59 2.48
C VAL A 51 -3.20 0.32 1.69
N ARG A 52 -4.22 -0.26 1.07
CA ARG A 52 -4.09 -1.32 0.07
C ARG A 52 -3.99 -0.69 -1.31
N THR A 53 -3.08 -1.21 -2.12
CA THR A 53 -2.86 -0.79 -3.50
C THR A 53 -3.21 -1.92 -4.44
N ILE A 54 -4.08 -1.68 -5.41
CA ILE A 54 -4.49 -2.68 -6.41
C ILE A 54 -4.27 -2.09 -7.80
N LEU A 55 -3.54 -2.84 -8.63
CA LEU A 55 -3.26 -2.47 -10.02
C LEU A 55 -4.21 -3.22 -10.95
N PHE A 56 -4.99 -2.48 -11.74
CA PHE A 56 -5.84 -3.00 -12.78
C PHE A 56 -5.21 -2.81 -14.15
N ARG A 57 -5.32 -3.82 -15.01
CA ARG A 57 -5.08 -3.69 -16.45
C ARG A 57 -6.43 -3.53 -17.14
N LEU A 58 -6.61 -2.40 -17.82
CA LEU A 58 -7.89 -2.03 -18.46
C LEU A 58 -7.90 -2.37 -19.96
N GLY A 59 -6.71 -2.49 -20.55
CA GLY A 59 -6.47 -2.66 -21.97
C GLY A 59 -4.98 -2.84 -22.24
N GLU A 60 -4.56 -2.71 -23.49
CA GLU A 60 -3.15 -2.67 -23.85
C GLU A 60 -2.55 -1.31 -23.49
N GLY A 61 -1.49 -1.30 -22.68
CA GLY A 61 -0.85 -0.07 -22.21
C GLY A 61 -1.67 0.75 -21.19
N GLU A 62 -2.89 0.32 -20.86
CA GLU A 62 -3.80 1.06 -19.99
C GLU A 62 -3.92 0.39 -18.61
N TYR A 63 -3.54 1.14 -17.59
CA TYR A 63 -3.53 0.68 -16.21
C TYR A 63 -4.15 1.70 -15.27
N ALA A 64 -4.72 1.21 -14.18
CA ALA A 64 -5.20 2.04 -13.10
C ALA A 64 -4.72 1.51 -11.75
N LEU A 65 -4.18 2.41 -10.93
CA LEU A 65 -3.75 2.13 -9.57
C LEU A 65 -4.81 2.66 -8.61
N VAL A 66 -5.43 1.76 -7.85
CA VAL A 66 -6.44 2.09 -6.85
C VAL A 66 -5.84 1.97 -5.46
N LEU A 67 -5.95 3.05 -4.69
CA LEU A 67 -5.52 3.11 -3.29
C LEU A 67 -6.77 3.16 -2.41
N MET A 68 -6.80 2.33 -1.37
CA MET A 68 -7.96 2.22 -0.48
C MET A 68 -7.54 1.95 0.95
N ALA A 69 -8.26 2.54 1.90
CA ALA A 69 -8.02 2.32 3.32
C ALA A 69 -8.57 0.96 3.79
N GLY A 70 -7.74 0.23 4.51
CA GLY A 70 -8.03 -0.96 5.30
C GLY A 70 -8.95 -2.02 4.67
N PRO A 71 -9.94 -2.53 5.43
CA PRO A 71 -10.76 -3.67 5.04
C PRO A 71 -11.86 -3.32 4.05
N ALA A 72 -11.93 -2.06 3.58
CA ALA A 72 -12.92 -1.65 2.60
C ALA A 72 -12.87 -2.57 1.37
N GLN A 73 -14.04 -2.80 0.77
CA GLN A 73 -14.12 -3.49 -0.51
C GLN A 73 -14.12 -2.46 -1.64
N ILE A 74 -13.51 -2.82 -2.77
CA ILE A 74 -13.58 -1.98 -3.96
C ILE A 74 -15.02 -1.94 -4.45
N SER A 75 -15.58 -0.75 -4.54
CA SER A 75 -16.81 -0.54 -5.30
C SER A 75 -16.51 -0.61 -6.79
N TRP A 76 -16.71 -1.79 -7.38
CA TRP A 76 -16.55 -1.99 -8.82
C TRP A 76 -17.44 -1.06 -9.64
N ARG A 77 -18.61 -0.70 -9.11
CA ARG A 77 -19.50 0.28 -9.74
C ARG A 77 -18.85 1.65 -9.81
N ALA A 78 -18.29 2.15 -8.71
CA ALA A 78 -17.61 3.44 -8.67
C ALA A 78 -16.35 3.44 -9.55
N LEU A 79 -15.60 2.33 -9.54
CA LEU A 79 -14.42 2.17 -10.38
C LEU A 79 -14.76 2.27 -11.87
N ARG A 80 -15.80 1.53 -12.32
CA ARG A 80 -16.31 1.60 -13.69
C ARG A 80 -16.78 2.99 -14.08
N GLN A 81 -17.50 3.67 -13.17
CA GLN A 81 -17.96 5.05 -13.39
C GLN A 81 -16.78 6.03 -13.55
N HIS A 82 -15.75 5.95 -12.71
CA HIS A 82 -14.55 6.79 -12.82
C HIS A 82 -13.71 6.48 -14.07
N MET A 83 -13.73 5.24 -14.56
CA MET A 83 -13.00 4.85 -15.77
C MET A 83 -13.77 5.09 -17.06
N GLY A 84 -15.06 5.47 -16.99
CA GLY A 84 -15.92 5.61 -18.16
C GLY A 84 -16.13 4.31 -18.95
N ARG A 85 -15.90 3.14 -18.34
CA ARG A 85 -15.98 1.83 -19.00
C ARG A 85 -17.08 0.96 -18.38
N SER A 86 -17.84 0.29 -19.24
CA SER A 86 -18.92 -0.62 -18.85
C SER A 86 -18.41 -1.98 -18.35
N ARG A 87 -17.18 -2.39 -18.70
CA ARG A 87 -16.56 -3.67 -18.30
C ARG A 87 -15.14 -3.46 -17.77
N LEU A 88 -14.88 -4.06 -16.61
CA LEU A 88 -13.60 -4.28 -15.96
C LEU A 88 -13.49 -5.76 -15.62
#